data_AF-A0A1I0KBA2-F1
#
_entry.id   AF-A0A1I0KBA2-F1
#
_cell.length_a   1.000
_cell.length_b   1.000
_cell.length_c   1.000
_cell.angle_alpha   90.00
_cell.angle_beta   90.00
_cell.angle_gamma   90.00
#
_symmetry.space_group_name_H-M   'P 1'
#
loop_
_entity.id
_entity.type
_entity.pdbx_description
1 polymer ?
#
loop_
_entity_poly.entity_id
_entity_poly.type
_entity_poly.pdbx_seq_one_letter_code
_entity_poly.pdbx_strand_id
1 'polypeptide(L)'
;MAEQNLHLNKLLSDPVYFSDLCNGVLFRGRLYLRPEDLMPVKGSQGVLYADRKGFKKVLERRRDVAMRVKNGARYAVIAVENQANIHYAMVIRSLLYDALDYADQVQIQEKELRQAGRRPSGDGFLSGVGPRLRLEPVVTLVLYWGSGRWDGGTSLHELLGCV
;
A
#
# COMPACT_ATOMS: atom_id res chain seq x y z
N MET A 1 19.08 -9.54 -13.03
CA MET A 1 18.12 -9.51 -11.90
C MET A 1 18.03 -8.15 -11.23
N ALA A 2 19.07 -7.62 -10.57
CA ALA A 2 19.00 -6.30 -9.92
C ALA A 2 18.78 -5.14 -10.91
N GLU A 3 19.44 -5.19 -12.06
CA GLU A 3 19.30 -4.19 -13.14
C GLU A 3 17.89 -4.15 -13.75
N GLN A 4 17.30 -5.33 -14.01
CA GLN A 4 15.93 -5.45 -14.51
C GLN A 4 14.91 -4.93 -13.50
N ASN A 5 15.09 -5.23 -12.21
CA ASN A 5 14.23 -4.68 -11.17
C ASN A 5 14.30 -3.15 -11.12
N LEU A 6 15.51 -2.59 -11.22
CA LEU A 6 15.71 -1.14 -11.27
C LEU A 6 15.05 -0.50 -12.49
N HIS A 7 15.18 -1.11 -13.67
CA HIS A 7 14.54 -0.62 -14.90
C HIS A 7 13.01 -0.67 -14.80
N LEU A 8 12.45 -1.76 -14.28
CA LEU A 8 11.01 -1.90 -14.10
C LEU A 8 10.47 -0.90 -13.06
N ASN A 9 11.17 -0.72 -11.93
CA ASN A 9 10.84 0.29 -10.93
C ASN A 9 10.87 1.69 -11.55
N LYS A 10 11.88 2.01 -12.36
CA LYS A 10 12.00 3.31 -13.03
C LYS A 10 10.86 3.53 -14.03
N LEU A 11 10.51 2.52 -14.82
CA LEU A 11 9.41 2.58 -15.79
C LEU A 11 8.07 2.78 -15.08
N LEU A 12 7.79 1.99 -14.06
CA LEU A 12 6.52 2.07 -13.31
C LEU A 12 6.43 3.29 -12.39
N SER A 13 7.56 3.94 -12.08
CA SER A 13 7.55 5.23 -11.38
C SER A 13 7.00 6.37 -12.22
N ASP A 14 6.88 6.19 -13.54
CA ASP A 14 6.22 7.14 -14.43
C ASP A 14 4.69 6.88 -14.43
N PRO A 15 3.87 7.90 -14.08
CA PRO A 15 2.42 7.79 -14.05
C PRO A 15 1.77 7.23 -15.31
N VAL A 16 2.36 7.45 -16.49
CA VAL A 16 1.82 6.93 -17.76
C VAL A 16 1.81 5.41 -17.73
N TYR A 17 2.98 4.79 -17.57
CA TYR A 17 3.12 3.34 -17.54
C TYR A 17 2.41 2.72 -16.33
N PHE A 18 2.42 3.40 -15.18
CA PHE A 18 1.70 2.96 -14.00
C PHE A 18 0.19 2.87 -14.26
N SER A 19 -0.39 3.92 -14.85
CA SER A 19 -1.82 3.98 -15.15
C SER A 19 -2.24 2.92 -16.17
N ASP A 20 -1.42 2.68 -17.21
CA ASP A 20 -1.67 1.67 -18.23
C ASP A 20 -1.67 0.26 -17.64
N LEU A 21 -0.67 -0.08 -16.82
CA LEU A 21 -0.61 -1.36 -16.12
C LEU A 21 -1.87 -1.57 -15.27
N CYS A 22 -2.23 -0.58 -14.46
CA CYS A 22 -3.38 -0.67 -13.58
C CYS A 22 -4.71 -0.75 -14.36
N ASN A 23 -4.88 0.04 -15.43
CA ASN A 23 -6.04 -0.03 -16.31
C ASN A 23 -6.18 -1.41 -16.96
N GLY A 24 -5.07 -2.00 -17.41
CA GLY A 24 -5.03 -3.37 -17.93
C GLY A 24 -5.48 -4.41 -16.90
N VAL A 25 -4.87 -4.40 -15.72
CA VAL A 25 -5.04 -5.44 -14.69
C VAL A 25 -6.35 -5.28 -13.90
N LEU A 26 -6.58 -4.09 -13.35
CA LEU A 26 -7.72 -3.84 -12.43
C LEU A 26 -9.01 -3.52 -13.18
N PHE A 27 -8.91 -2.89 -14.35
CA PHE A 27 -10.06 -2.33 -15.07
C PHE A 27 -10.29 -2.98 -16.43
N ARG A 28 -9.65 -4.13 -16.70
CA ARG A 28 -9.83 -4.93 -17.93
C ARG A 28 -9.61 -4.10 -19.21
N GLY A 29 -8.58 -3.27 -19.20
CA GLY A 29 -8.20 -2.40 -20.32
C GLY A 29 -9.01 -1.11 -20.46
N ARG A 30 -9.97 -0.84 -19.57
CA ARG A 30 -10.71 0.43 -19.58
C ARG A 30 -9.90 1.53 -18.91
N LEU A 31 -9.88 2.71 -19.54
CA LEU A 31 -9.13 3.88 -19.07
C LEU A 31 -9.85 4.58 -17.90
N TYR A 32 -9.69 4.06 -16.69
CA TYR A 32 -10.24 4.65 -15.46
C TYR A 32 -9.23 5.51 -14.71
N LEU A 33 -7.97 5.09 -14.70
CA LEU A 33 -6.86 5.85 -14.12
C LEU A 33 -6.20 6.67 -15.21
N ARG A 34 -6.09 7.99 -14.98
CA ARG A 34 -5.36 8.89 -15.85
C ARG A 34 -4.03 9.26 -15.20
N PRO A 35 -2.94 9.39 -15.97
CA PRO A 35 -1.63 9.77 -15.44
C PRO A 35 -1.67 11.05 -14.60
N GLU A 36 -2.47 12.03 -15.02
CA GLU A 36 -2.63 13.33 -14.35
C GLU A 36 -3.25 13.23 -12.94
N ASP A 37 -3.97 12.15 -12.66
CA ASP A 37 -4.65 11.89 -11.38
C ASP A 37 -3.77 11.12 -10.39
N LEU A 38 -2.54 10.76 -10.78
CA LEU A 38 -1.60 9.96 -9.99
C LEU A 38 -0.54 10.82 -9.32
N MET A 39 -0.33 10.59 -8.04
CA MET A 39 0.70 11.25 -7.24
C MET A 39 1.65 10.21 -6.64
N PRO A 40 2.97 10.27 -6.91
CA PRO A 40 3.93 9.36 -6.31
C PRO A 40 3.90 9.40 -4.78
N VAL A 41 3.84 8.23 -4.15
CA VAL A 41 3.97 8.06 -2.70
C VAL A 41 5.40 7.62 -2.40
N LYS A 42 6.04 8.25 -1.42
CA LYS A 42 7.38 7.82 -0.99
C LYS A 42 7.30 6.39 -0.44
N GLY A 43 8.03 5.46 -1.07
CA GLY A 43 7.99 4.03 -0.78
C GLY A 43 8.52 3.60 0.59
N SER A 44 9.20 4.50 1.31
CA SER A 44 9.75 4.29 2.64
C SER A 44 9.10 5.19 3.69
N GLN A 45 8.16 4.62 4.44
CA GLN A 45 7.68 5.13 5.71
C GLN A 45 8.00 4.04 6.74
N GLY A 46 8.79 4.38 7.76
CA GLY A 46 9.10 3.47 8.85
C GLY A 46 8.07 3.61 9.96
N VAL A 47 7.41 2.52 10.36
CA VAL A 47 6.53 2.56 11.53
C VAL A 47 7.39 2.32 12.78
N LEU A 48 7.37 3.29 13.68
CA LEU A 48 7.98 3.19 15.01
C LEU A 48 7.06 2.36 15.90
N TYR A 49 7.47 1.16 16.29
CA TYR A 49 6.84 0.46 17.41
C TYR A 49 7.81 0.45 18.60
N ALA A 50 7.28 0.84 19.77
CA ALA A 50 8.02 0.80 21.02
C ALA A 50 7.89 -0.60 21.64
N ASP A 51 9.03 -1.26 21.89
CA ASP A 51 9.08 -2.44 22.76
C ASP A 51 8.81 -2.04 24.22
N ARG A 52 8.34 -2.97 25.05
CA ARG A 52 8.14 -2.83 26.51
C ARG A 52 9.40 -2.35 27.25
N LYS A 53 10.58 -2.45 26.63
CA LYS A 53 11.87 -1.94 27.14
C LYS A 53 12.25 -0.53 26.65
N GLY A 54 11.37 0.17 25.92
CA GLY A 54 11.63 1.51 25.41
C GLY A 54 12.49 1.57 24.14
N PHE A 55 12.93 0.42 23.60
CA PHE A 55 13.59 0.36 22.30
C PHE A 55 12.56 0.62 21.19
N LYS A 56 12.79 1.70 20.43
CA LYS A 56 12.04 1.98 19.21
C LYS A 56 12.63 1.15 18.08
N LYS A 57 11.94 0.11 17.64
CA LYS A 57 12.28 -0.57 16.38
C LYS A 57 11.49 0.10 15.27
N VAL A 58 12.21 0.47 14.21
CA VAL A 58 11.61 0.99 12.98
C VAL A 58 11.40 -0.20 12.06
N LEU A 59 10.15 -0.55 11.80
CA LEU A 59 9.85 -1.45 10.69
C LEU A 59 9.84 -0.61 9.41
N GLU A 60 10.87 -0.77 8.58
CA GLU A 60 10.96 -0.08 7.31
C GLU A 60 10.15 -0.84 6.25
N ARG A 61 9.05 -0.26 5.79
CA ARG A 61 8.39 -0.71 4.57
C ARG A 61 9.19 -0.19 3.37
N ARG A 62 9.47 -1.05 2.39
CA ARG A 62 10.04 -0.65 1.10
C ARG A 62 9.18 -1.22 -0.01
N ARG A 63 8.20 -0.42 -0.46
CA ARG A 63 7.44 -0.73 -1.67
C ARG A 63 8.27 -0.31 -2.88
N ASP A 64 8.23 -1.10 -3.96
CA ASP A 64 8.95 -0.77 -5.20
C ASP A 64 8.40 0.51 -5.83
N VAL A 65 7.09 0.55 -6.07
CA VAL A 65 6.39 1.73 -6.59
C VAL A 65 5.02 1.85 -5.92
N ALA A 66 4.64 3.06 -5.52
CA ALA A 66 3.31 3.35 -5.02
C ALA A 66 2.81 4.71 -5.52
N MET A 67 1.56 4.77 -5.93
CA MET A 67 0.88 5.98 -6.39
C MET A 67 -0.41 6.17 -5.59
N ARG A 68 -0.65 7.40 -5.16
CA ARG A 68 -1.95 7.83 -4.64
C ARG A 68 -2.76 8.36 -5.80
N VAL A 69 -3.96 7.82 -5.97
CA VAL A 69 -4.90 8.20 -7.01
C VAL A 69 -5.93 9.16 -6.42
N LYS A 70 -6.23 10.23 -7.14
CA LYS A 70 -7.38 11.09 -6.85
C LYS A 70 -8.39 11.00 -8.00
N ASN A 71 -9.59 10.50 -7.72
CA ASN A 71 -10.69 10.54 -8.69
C ASN A 71 -11.90 11.27 -8.07
N GLY A 72 -12.03 12.54 -8.44
CA GLY A 72 -12.99 13.46 -7.80
C GLY A 72 -12.70 13.62 -6.31
N ALA A 73 -13.64 13.19 -5.46
CA ALA A 73 -13.53 13.21 -4.00
C ALA A 73 -13.02 11.88 -3.40
N ARG A 74 -12.75 10.86 -4.22
CA ARG A 74 -12.29 9.54 -3.77
C ARG A 74 -10.79 9.44 -3.94
N TYR A 75 -10.15 8.83 -2.95
CA TYR A 75 -8.71 8.61 -2.93
C TYR A 75 -8.43 7.12 -2.71
N ALA A 76 -7.38 6.62 -3.32
CA ALA A 76 -6.86 5.27 -3.09
C ALA A 76 -5.33 5.28 -3.23
N VAL A 77 -4.65 4.35 -2.58
CA VAL A 77 -3.24 4.09 -2.79
C VAL A 77 -3.12 2.77 -3.56
N ILE A 78 -2.42 2.80 -4.68
CA ILE A 78 -2.09 1.59 -5.44
C ILE A 78 -0.59 1.39 -5.37
N ALA A 79 -0.18 0.21 -4.90
CA ALA A 79 1.20 -0.22 -4.84
C ALA A 79 1.46 -1.32 -5.86
N VAL A 80 2.65 -1.32 -6.46
CA VAL A 80 3.14 -2.39 -7.32
C VAL A 80 4.43 -2.93 -6.72
N GLU A 81 4.46 -4.23 -6.48
CA GLU A 81 5.61 -4.99 -5.98
C GLU A 81 6.16 -5.85 -7.11
N ASN A 82 7.42 -5.63 -7.49
CA ASN A 82 8.06 -6.32 -8.59
C ASN A 82 8.83 -7.53 -8.06
N GLN A 83 8.58 -8.71 -8.62
CA GLN A 83 9.18 -9.96 -8.14
C GLN A 83 9.84 -10.74 -9.29
N ALA A 84 11.17 -10.86 -9.23
CA ALA A 84 11.94 -11.72 -10.13
C ALA A 84 11.89 -13.20 -9.71
N ASN A 85 11.78 -13.44 -8.40
CA ASN A 85 11.72 -14.77 -7.79
C ASN A 85 10.43 -14.90 -6.99
N ILE A 86 9.93 -16.13 -6.85
CA ILE A 86 8.74 -16.39 -6.05
C ILE A 86 9.10 -16.23 -4.57
N HIS A 87 8.37 -15.36 -3.89
CA HIS A 87 8.42 -15.23 -2.44
C HIS A 87 7.16 -15.89 -1.87
N TYR A 88 7.26 -17.11 -1.33
CA TYR A 88 6.08 -17.88 -0.90
C TYR A 88 5.20 -17.19 0.15
N ALA A 89 5.77 -16.29 0.97
CA ALA A 89 5.01 -15.47 1.92
C ALA A 89 4.69 -14.05 1.39
N MET A 90 4.63 -13.85 0.06
CA MET A 90 4.40 -12.53 -0.55
C MET A 90 3.07 -11.92 -0.10
N VAL A 91 2.02 -12.73 0.00
CA VAL A 91 0.70 -12.30 0.49
C VAL A 91 0.78 -11.73 1.91
N ILE A 92 1.56 -12.36 2.79
CA ILE A 92 1.75 -11.87 4.18
C ILE A 92 2.53 -10.56 4.20
N ARG A 93 3.55 -10.43 3.34
CA ARG A 93 4.32 -9.18 3.18
C ARG A 93 3.44 -8.04 2.70
N SER A 94 2.62 -8.28 1.68
CA SER A 94 1.64 -7.29 1.19
C SER A 94 0.64 -6.89 2.26
N LEU A 95 0.06 -7.87 2.96
CA LEU A 95 -0.91 -7.62 4.03
C LEU A 95 -0.32 -6.77 5.17
N LEU A 96 0.92 -7.07 5.58
CA LEU A 96 1.62 -6.27 6.58
C LEU A 96 1.80 -4.83 6.11
N TYR A 97 2.25 -4.64 4.87
CA TYR A 97 2.48 -3.31 4.32
C TYR A 97 1.20 -2.49 4.17
N ASP A 98 0.09 -3.13 3.75
CA ASP A 98 -1.23 -2.51 3.67
C ASP A 98 -1.74 -2.12 5.07
N ALA A 99 -1.56 -2.99 6.07
CA ALA A 99 -1.93 -2.69 7.46
C ALA A 99 -1.16 -1.49 8.03
N LEU A 100 0.15 -1.37 7.72
CA LEU A 100 0.95 -0.22 8.10
C LEU A 100 0.47 1.06 7.41
N ASP A 101 0.08 1.00 6.12
CA ASP A 101 -0.52 2.15 5.42
C ASP A 101 -1.80 2.63 6.11
N TYR A 102 -2.68 1.71 6.51
CA TYR A 102 -3.90 2.08 7.24
C TYR A 102 -3.60 2.67 8.63
N ALA A 103 -2.60 2.12 9.34
CA ALA A 103 -2.18 2.66 10.63
C ALA A 103 -1.67 4.11 10.49
N ASP A 104 -0.88 4.40 9.45
CA ASP A 104 -0.40 5.75 9.15
C ASP A 104 -1.55 6.71 8.84
N GLN A 105 -2.54 6.28 8.05
CA GLN A 105 -3.73 7.09 7.75
C GLN A 105 -4.53 7.46 9.03
N VAL A 106 -4.68 6.52 9.96
CA VAL A 106 -5.34 6.78 11.25
C VAL A 106 -4.56 7.83 12.04
N GLN A 107 -3.23 7.69 12.12
CA GLN A 107 -2.38 8.65 12.84
C GLN A 107 -2.42 10.04 12.20
N ILE A 108 -2.47 10.13 10.87
CA ILE A 108 -2.60 11.42 10.17
C ILE A 108 -3.91 12.10 10.54
N GLN A 109 -5.03 11.38 10.48
CA GLN A 109 -6.34 11.95 10.82
C GLN A 109 -6.46 12.33 12.30
N GLU A 110 -5.91 11.53 13.21
CA GLU A 110 -5.83 11.88 14.62
C GLU A 110 -5.07 13.20 14.83
N LYS A 111 -3.94 13.38 14.15
CA LYS A 111 -3.14 14.63 14.20
C LYS A 111 -3.93 15.81 13.64
N GLU A 112 -4.60 15.65 12.50
CA GLU A 112 -5.43 16.69 11.89
C GLU A 112 -6.59 17.12 12.80
N LEU A 113 -7.28 16.17 13.45
CA LEU A 113 -8.35 16.47 14.42
C LEU A 113 -7.81 17.27 15.60
N ARG A 114 -6.68 16.85 16.17
CA ARG A 114 -6.01 17.55 17.27
C ARG A 114 -5.62 18.98 16.88
N GLN A 115 -5.05 19.17 15.69
CA GLN A 115 -4.66 20.49 15.17
C GLN A 115 -5.88 21.40 14.92
N ALA A 116 -7.02 20.82 14.51
CA ALA A 116 -8.28 21.54 14.36
C ALA A 116 -9.02 21.80 15.68
N GLY A 117 -8.41 21.47 16.84
CA GLY A 117 -9.04 21.61 18.16
C GLY A 117 -10.21 20.67 18.42
N ARG A 118 -10.43 19.69 17.54
CA ARG A 118 -11.52 18.72 17.64
C ARG A 118 -11.00 17.49 18.39
N ARG A 119 -11.53 17.24 19.59
CA ARG A 119 -11.24 16.01 20.34
C ARG A 119 -12.42 15.05 20.24
N PRO A 120 -12.19 13.80 19.83
CA PRO A 120 -13.21 12.77 19.94
C PRO A 120 -13.66 12.61 21.40
N SER A 121 -14.95 12.40 21.62
CA SER A 121 -15.55 12.13 22.93
C SER A 121 -15.90 10.64 23.07
N GLY A 122 -16.18 10.18 24.29
CA GLY A 122 -16.51 8.78 24.58
C GLY A 122 -15.38 7.82 24.15
N ASP A 123 -15.74 6.71 23.51
CA ASP A 123 -14.80 5.68 23.03
C ASP A 123 -13.80 6.20 21.98
N GLY A 124 -14.15 7.30 21.29
CA GLY A 124 -13.24 7.97 20.35
C GLY A 124 -12.02 8.58 21.04
N PHE A 125 -12.12 8.89 22.34
CA PHE A 125 -11.02 9.47 23.11
C PHE A 125 -9.83 8.49 23.21
N LEU A 126 -10.10 7.20 23.43
CA LEU A 126 -9.08 6.16 23.56
C LEU A 126 -8.45 5.78 22.21
N SER A 127 -9.25 5.80 21.14
CA SER A 127 -8.79 5.45 19.79
C SER A 127 -8.18 6.63 19.02
N GLY A 128 -8.35 7.87 19.50
CA GLY A 128 -7.85 9.09 18.84
C GLY A 128 -8.67 9.53 17.62
N VAL A 129 -9.66 8.73 17.20
CA VAL A 129 -10.50 8.97 16.02
C VAL A 129 -11.98 8.74 16.33
N GLY A 130 -12.87 9.28 15.50
CA GLY A 130 -14.32 9.15 15.68
C GLY A 130 -14.98 8.07 14.79
N PRO A 131 -16.28 7.80 14.96
CA PRO A 131 -17.03 6.80 14.18
C PRO A 131 -17.16 7.13 12.68
N ARG A 132 -16.76 8.35 12.29
CA ARG A 132 -16.71 8.80 10.89
C ARG A 132 -15.34 8.62 10.24
N LEU A 133 -14.42 7.88 10.86
CA LEU A 133 -13.15 7.50 10.23
C LEU A 133 -13.41 6.98 8.82
N ARG A 134 -12.67 7.51 7.85
CA ARG A 134 -12.69 7.08 6.45
C ARG A 134 -11.26 6.88 6.01
N LEU A 135 -10.93 5.66 5.62
CA LEU A 135 -9.62 5.30 5.12
C LEU A 135 -9.63 5.31 3.59
N GLU A 136 -8.50 5.67 3.01
CA GLU A 136 -8.22 5.52 1.59
C GLU A 136 -7.86 4.05 1.35
N PRO A 137 -8.58 3.34 0.47
CA PRO A 137 -8.25 1.95 0.15
C PRO A 137 -6.82 1.82 -0.36
N VAL A 138 -6.13 0.80 0.13
CA VAL A 138 -4.79 0.40 -0.33
C VAL A 138 -4.94 -0.87 -1.16
N VAL A 139 -4.43 -0.85 -2.38
CA VAL A 139 -4.47 -1.98 -3.33
C VAL A 139 -3.03 -2.32 -3.69
N THR A 140 -2.60 -3.55 -3.43
CA THR A 140 -1.27 -4.02 -3.82
C THR A 140 -1.36 -5.00 -5.00
N LEU A 141 -0.65 -4.67 -6.08
CA LEU A 141 -0.42 -5.54 -7.23
C LEU A 141 0.96 -6.17 -7.11
N VAL A 142 1.07 -7.48 -7.34
CA VAL A 142 2.36 -8.17 -7.43
C VAL A 142 2.63 -8.49 -8.90
N LEU A 143 3.66 -7.86 -9.48
CA LEU A 143 4.11 -8.11 -10.84
C LEU A 143 5.25 -9.12 -10.82
N TYR A 144 4.92 -10.37 -11.10
CA TYR A 144 5.89 -11.45 -11.24
C TYR A 144 6.38 -11.56 -12.69
N TRP A 145 7.70 -11.45 -12.88
CA TRP A 145 8.36 -11.51 -14.19
C TRP A 145 9.51 -12.53 -14.23
N GLY A 146 9.49 -13.51 -13.31
CA GLY A 146 10.44 -14.62 -13.30
C GLY A 146 10.28 -15.56 -14.51
N SER A 147 11.27 -16.43 -14.72
CA SER A 147 11.27 -17.39 -15.83
C SER A 147 10.35 -18.59 -15.60
N GLY A 148 9.97 -18.86 -14.34
CA GLY A 148 9.07 -19.95 -13.96
C GLY A 148 7.60 -19.56 -14.02
N ARG A 149 6.73 -20.53 -13.76
CA ARG A 149 5.33 -20.23 -13.42
C ARG A 149 5.25 -19.85 -11.95
N TRP A 150 4.33 -18.96 -11.60
CA TRP A 150 4.02 -18.67 -10.20
C TRP A 150 3.34 -19.89 -9.55
N ASP A 151 3.92 -20.39 -8.45
CA ASP A 151 3.44 -21.54 -7.67
C ASP A 151 3.23 -21.21 -6.18
N GLY A 152 3.33 -19.93 -5.80
CA GLY A 152 3.00 -19.47 -4.45
C GLY A 152 1.51 -19.21 -4.24
N GLY A 153 1.08 -19.15 -2.98
CA GLY A 153 -0.30 -18.75 -2.65
C GLY A 153 -0.58 -17.31 -3.09
N THR A 154 -1.78 -17.06 -3.63
CA THR A 154 -2.21 -15.75 -4.13
C THR A 154 -3.15 -15.01 -3.17
N SER A 155 -3.63 -15.69 -2.13
CA SER A 155 -4.52 -15.13 -1.12
C SER A 155 -4.22 -15.67 0.28
N LEU A 156 -4.67 -14.95 1.31
CA LEU A 156 -4.55 -15.43 2.69
C LEU A 156 -5.36 -16.73 2.89
N HIS A 157 -6.49 -16.87 2.21
CA HIS A 157 -7.35 -18.06 2.27
C HIS A 157 -6.59 -19.31 1.80
N GLU A 158 -5.87 -19.22 0.68
CA GLU A 158 -5.00 -20.31 0.19
C GLU A 158 -3.90 -20.66 1.20
N LEU A 159 -3.25 -19.65 1.79
CA LEU A 159 -2.19 -19.88 2.78
C LEU A 159 -2.72 -20.50 4.08
N LEU A 160 -3.98 -20.26 4.43
CA LEU A 160 -4.66 -20.87 5.57
C LEU A 160 -5.22 -22.27 5.27
N GLY A 161 -5.18 -22.71 4.01
CA GLY A 161 -5.78 -23.98 3.58
C GLY A 161 -7.30 -23.96 3.55
N CYS A 162 -7.92 -22.77 3.50
CA CYS A 162 -9.36 -22.61 3.35
C CYS A 162 -9.71 -22.61 1.86
N VAL A 163 -10.29 -23.71 1.36
CA VAL A 163 -10.81 -23.86 -0.01
C VAL A 163 -12.33 -23.92 0.03
#